data_AF-A0A2G2LHP5-F1
#
_entry.id   AF-A0A2G2LHP5-F1
#
_cell.length_a   1.000
_cell.length_b   1.000
_cell.length_c   1.000
_cell.angle_alpha   90.00
_cell.angle_beta   90.00
_cell.angle_gamma   90.00
#
_symmetry.space_group_name_H-M   'P 1'
#
loop_
_entity.id
_entity.type
_entity.pdbx_description
1 polymer ?
#
loop_
_entity_poly.entity_id
_entity_poly.type
_entity_poly.pdbx_seq_one_letter_code
_entity_poly.pdbx_strand_id
1 'polypeptide(L)'
;SIVYTDCWTAYNAIDVTQFHHFRINHSKLFADKHNHINGIENFWSQAKRWLRKYNGIPKDSFPLFLKECEFRFNFGSPAEQLKTLKNWKRKHLI
;
A
#
# COMPACT_ATOMS: atom_id res chain seq x y z
N SER A 1 16.58 2.59 9.73
CA SER A 1 15.42 2.10 8.94
C SER A 1 15.90 1.36 7.71
N ILE A 2 15.13 0.38 7.22
CA ILE A 2 15.45 -0.40 6.03
C ILE A 2 14.65 0.17 4.84
N VAL A 3 15.30 0.37 3.70
CA VAL A 3 14.69 0.91 2.48
C VAL A 3 14.85 -0.11 1.36
N TYR A 4 13.79 -0.36 0.59
CA TYR A 4 13.80 -1.23 -0.58
C TYR A 4 13.52 -0.40 -1.83
N THR A 5 14.39 -0.45 -2.84
CA THR A 5 14.15 0.19 -4.15
C THR A 5 14.47 -0.76 -5.30
N ASP A 6 14.04 -0.39 -6.51
CA ASP A 6 14.52 -1.04 -7.72
C ASP A 6 15.99 -0.66 -8.04
N CYS A 7 16.56 -1.23 -9.11
CA CYS A 7 17.91 -0.95 -9.56
C CYS A 7 18.05 0.31 -10.45
N TRP A 8 17.07 1.21 -10.45
CA TRP A 8 17.16 2.43 -11.24
C TRP A 8 18.26 3.36 -10.70
N THR A 9 19.06 3.91 -11.61
CA THR A 9 20.29 4.64 -11.31
C THR A 9 20.05 5.89 -10.46
N ALA A 10 18.84 6.47 -10.53
CA ALA A 10 18.43 7.61 -9.71
C ALA A 10 18.45 7.30 -8.20
N TYR A 11 18.27 6.04 -7.81
CA TYR A 11 18.29 5.61 -6.40
C TYR A 11 19.69 5.39 -5.85
N ASN A 12 20.76 5.58 -6.64
CA ASN A 12 22.14 5.52 -6.14
C ASN A 12 22.41 6.54 -5.02
N ALA A 13 21.69 7.65 -4.99
CA ALA A 13 21.80 8.64 -3.92
C ALA A 13 21.27 8.14 -2.56
N ILE A 14 20.54 7.01 -2.51
CA ILE A 14 20.05 6.42 -1.26
C ILE A 14 21.15 5.58 -0.59
N ASP A 15 22.10 5.02 -1.36
CA ASP A 15 23.24 4.27 -0.80
C ASP A 15 24.17 5.12 0.09
N VAL A 16 24.19 6.44 -0.12
CA VAL A 16 25.00 7.38 0.67
C VAL A 16 24.31 7.85 1.95
N THR A 17 23.12 7.33 2.24
CA THR A 17 22.35 7.67 3.46
C THR A 17 22.53 6.61 4.55
N GLN A 18 22.22 6.95 5.81
CA GLN A 18 22.32 6.03 6.97
C GLN A 18 21.26 4.91 6.98
N PHE A 19 20.61 4.62 5.85
CA PHE A 19 19.60 3.58 5.74
C PHE A 19 20.22 2.27 5.24
N HIS A 20 19.74 1.15 5.77
CA HIS A 20 20.06 -0.16 5.20
C HIS A 20 19.27 -0.31 3.90
N HIS A 21 19.94 -0.09 2.78
CA HIS A 21 19.33 -0.06 1.46
C HIS A 21 19.46 -1.42 0.75
N PHE A 22 18.33 -1.99 0.33
CA PHE A 22 18.26 -3.23 -0.44
C PHE A 22 17.69 -2.97 -1.82
N ARG A 23 18.44 -3.36 -2.85
CA ARG A 23 18.04 -3.18 -4.25
C ARG A 23 17.43 -4.46 -4.81
N ILE A 24 16.25 -4.36 -5.42
CA ILE A 24 15.59 -5.48 -6.11
C ILE A 24 15.78 -5.32 -7.62
N ASN A 25 16.50 -6.26 -8.22
CA ASN A 25 16.76 -6.27 -9.65
C ASN A 25 15.58 -6.86 -10.42
N HIS A 26 14.69 -5.98 -10.89
CA HIS A 26 13.49 -6.32 -11.66
C HIS A 26 13.76 -7.00 -13.02
N SER A 27 15.01 -7.04 -13.50
CA SER A 27 15.38 -7.78 -14.73
C SER A 27 15.76 -9.25 -14.49
N LYS A 28 16.06 -9.63 -13.24
CA LYS A 28 16.44 -11.01 -12.86
C LYS A 28 15.48 -11.67 -11.88
N LEU A 29 14.91 -10.92 -10.95
CA LEU A 29 13.97 -11.38 -9.93
C LEU A 29 12.93 -10.28 -9.71
N PHE A 30 11.71 -10.49 -10.23
CA PHE A 30 10.59 -9.56 -10.05
C PHE A 30 10.11 -9.49 -8.59
N ALA A 31 10.40 -10.51 -7.78
CA ALA A 31 10.16 -10.54 -6.34
C ALA A 31 11.02 -11.62 -5.67
N ASP A 32 11.59 -11.30 -4.51
CA ASP A 32 12.02 -12.33 -3.55
C ASP A 32 10.94 -12.48 -2.47
N LYS A 33 10.05 -13.44 -2.70
CA LYS A 33 9.09 -14.05 -1.77
C LYS A 33 8.15 -13.10 -0.99
N HIS A 34 8.65 -12.26 -0.08
CA HIS A 34 7.85 -11.47 0.89
C HIS A 34 7.81 -9.95 0.63
N ASN A 35 8.77 -9.39 -0.12
CA ASN A 35 8.83 -7.95 -0.38
C ASN A 35 8.45 -7.66 -1.83
N HIS A 36 7.16 -7.70 -2.12
CA HIS A 36 6.64 -7.48 -3.48
C HIS A 36 6.46 -5.97 -3.73
N ILE A 37 7.51 -5.29 -4.22
CA ILE A 37 7.48 -3.85 -4.53
C ILE A 37 6.35 -3.52 -5.53
N ASN A 38 6.06 -4.40 -6.50
CA ASN A 38 4.92 -4.20 -7.42
C ASN A 38 3.57 -4.18 -6.67
N GLY A 39 3.46 -4.81 -5.50
CA GLY A 39 2.25 -4.79 -4.68
C GLY A 39 2.00 -3.41 -4.08
N ILE A 40 3.06 -2.74 -3.58
CA ILE A 40 2.93 -1.42 -2.98
C ILE A 40 2.69 -0.33 -4.05
N GLU A 41 3.26 -0.48 -5.24
CA GLU A 41 2.98 0.43 -6.37
C GLU A 41 1.52 0.32 -6.85
N ASN A 42 1.02 -0.91 -7.00
CA ASN A 42 -0.38 -1.14 -7.34
C ASN A 42 -1.32 -0.57 -6.26
N PHE A 43 -0.97 -0.76 -4.98
CA PHE A 43 -1.70 -0.17 -3.86
C PHE A 43 -1.81 1.35 -4.00
N TRP A 44 -0.68 2.05 -4.18
CA TRP A 44 -0.69 3.51 -4.29
C TRP A 44 -1.39 4.02 -5.55
N SER A 45 -1.30 3.30 -6.67
CA SER A 45 -2.03 3.62 -7.89
C SER A 45 -3.54 3.55 -7.67
N GLN A 46 -4.02 2.49 -7.03
CA GLN A 46 -5.43 2.33 -6.69
C GLN A 46 -5.86 3.36 -5.64
N ALA A 47 -5.17 3.48 -4.51
CA ALA A 47 -5.50 4.47 -3.48
C ALA A 47 -5.64 5.89 -4.06
N LYS A 48 -4.71 6.30 -4.94
CA LYS A 48 -4.79 7.61 -5.62
C LYS A 48 -6.05 7.77 -6.47
N ARG A 49 -6.47 6.74 -7.22
CA ARG A 49 -7.70 6.76 -8.03
C ARG A 49 -8.95 6.89 -7.17
N TRP A 50 -8.98 6.22 -6.02
CA TRP A 50 -10.11 6.26 -5.10
C TRP A 50 -10.18 7.63 -4.38
N LEU A 51 -9.06 8.09 -3.85
CA LEU A 51 -8.98 9.32 -3.07
C LEU A 51 -9.22 10.59 -3.90
N ARG A 52 -8.93 10.57 -5.21
CA ARG A 52 -9.19 11.70 -6.13
C ARG A 52 -10.66 12.13 -6.15
N LYS A 53 -11.60 11.25 -5.82
CA LYS A 53 -13.04 11.55 -5.84
C LYS A 53 -13.47 12.54 -4.75
N TYR A 54 -12.65 12.73 -3.71
CA TYR A 54 -13.01 13.56 -2.56
C TYR A 54 -12.58 15.04 -2.71
N ASN A 55 -11.86 15.42 -3.77
CA ASN A 55 -11.35 16.80 -4.00
C ASN A 55 -10.56 17.40 -2.83
N GLY A 56 -10.00 16.56 -1.97
CA GLY A 56 -9.34 16.96 -0.74
C GLY A 56 -9.86 16.14 0.45
N ILE A 57 -8.97 15.82 1.38
CA ILE A 57 -9.32 15.09 2.60
C ILE A 57 -8.70 15.86 3.75
N PRO A 58 -9.46 16.16 4.83
CA PRO A 58 -8.90 16.77 6.03
C PRO A 58 -7.73 15.94 6.56
N LYS A 59 -6.64 16.62 6.95
CA LYS A 59 -5.40 15.96 7.40
C LYS A 59 -5.67 14.98 8.55
N ASP A 60 -6.54 15.35 9.47
CA ASP A 60 -6.86 14.55 10.66
C ASP A 60 -7.64 13.27 10.30
N SER A 61 -8.41 13.30 9.21
CA SER A 61 -9.16 12.14 8.73
C SER A 61 -8.36 11.26 7.77
N PHE A 62 -7.30 11.79 7.15
CA PHE A 62 -6.49 11.08 6.14
C PHE A 62 -6.05 9.66 6.57
N PRO A 63 -5.63 9.41 7.84
CA PRO A 63 -5.31 8.04 8.28
C PRO A 63 -6.46 7.05 8.13
N LEU A 64 -7.71 7.47 8.36
CA LEU A 64 -8.89 6.61 8.21
C LEU A 64 -9.15 6.26 6.74
N PHE A 65 -8.97 7.23 5.84
CA PHE A 65 -9.10 7.01 4.39
C PHE A 65 -8.02 6.07 3.85
N LEU A 66 -6.79 6.15 4.38
CA LEU A 66 -5.74 5.18 4.07
C LEU A 66 -6.11 3.78 4.57
N LYS A 67 -6.66 3.65 5.78
CA LYS A 67 -7.15 2.37 6.31
C LYS A 67 -8.29 1.79 5.47
N GLU A 68 -9.17 2.63 4.93
CA GLU A 68 -10.19 2.20 3.98
C GLU A 68 -9.56 1.68 2.68
N CYS A 69 -8.56 2.39 2.12
CA CYS A 69 -7.84 1.93 0.93
C CYS A 69 -7.13 0.59 1.18
N GLU A 70 -6.50 0.42 2.34
CA GLU A 70 -5.86 -0.83 2.78
C GLU A 70 -6.89 -1.97 2.83
N PHE A 71 -8.04 -1.74 3.46
CA PHE A 71 -9.13 -2.71 3.50
C PHE A 71 -9.60 -3.08 2.09
N ARG A 72 -9.81 -2.11 1.21
CA ARG A 72 -10.29 -2.36 -0.15
C ARG A 72 -9.28 -3.08 -1.04
N PHE A 73 -8.00 -2.87 -0.79
CA PHE A 73 -6.92 -3.50 -1.53
C PHE A 73 -6.70 -4.96 -1.10
N ASN A 74 -6.78 -5.23 0.20
CA ASN A 74 -6.48 -6.55 0.77
C ASN A 74 -7.69 -7.49 0.81
N PHE A 75 -8.91 -6.97 0.72
CA PHE A 75 -10.13 -7.76 0.75
C PHE A 75 -10.72 -7.89 -0.65
N GLY A 76 -11.43 -9.01 -0.89
CA GLY A 76 -11.93 -9.40 -2.21
C GLY A 76 -12.96 -8.44 -2.84
N SER A 77 -13.89 -8.99 -3.60
CA SER A 77 -14.93 -8.23 -4.29
C SER A 77 -15.71 -7.30 -3.35
N PRO A 78 -16.36 -6.23 -3.87
CA PRO A 78 -17.20 -5.34 -3.06
C PRO A 78 -18.28 -6.09 -2.25
N ALA A 79 -18.79 -7.21 -2.76
CA ALA A 79 -19.73 -8.07 -2.06
C ALA A 79 -19.10 -8.74 -0.82
N GLU A 80 -17.87 -9.23 -0.94
CA GLU A 80 -17.12 -9.85 0.17
C GLU A 80 -16.70 -8.80 1.20
N GLN A 81 -16.31 -7.61 0.76
CA GLN A 81 -16.04 -6.47 1.62
C GLN A 81 -17.27 -6.12 2.45
N LEU A 82 -18.43 -5.99 1.81
CA LEU A 82 -19.69 -5.70 2.49
C LEU A 82 -20.08 -6.81 3.47
N LYS A 83 -19.90 -8.08 3.09
CA LYS A 83 -20.14 -9.23 3.99
C LYS A 83 -19.23 -9.16 5.21
N THR A 84 -17.95 -8.84 5.02
CA THR A 84 -16.96 -8.68 6.09
C THR A 84 -17.36 -7.57 7.06
N LEU A 85 -17.71 -6.39 6.53
CA LEU A 85 -18.16 -5.25 7.34
C LEU A 85 -19.43 -5.57 8.13
N LYS A 86 -20.40 -6.28 7.52
CA LYS A 86 -21.62 -6.73 8.20
C LYS A 86 -21.31 -7.69 9.36
N ASN A 87 -20.36 -8.60 9.16
CA ASN A 87 -19.95 -9.55 10.20
C ASN A 87 -19.24 -8.84 11.35
N TRP A 88 -18.31 -7.92 11.08
CA TRP A 88 -17.64 -7.14 12.11
C TRP A 88 -18.61 -6.24 12.88
N LYS A 89 -19.54 -5.56 12.19
CA LYS A 89 -20.59 -4.78 12.83
C LYS A 89 -21.39 -5.63 13.83
N ARG A 90 -21.76 -6.85 13.46
CA ARG A 90 -22.49 -7.77 14.36
C ARG A 90 -21.66 -8.23 15.55
N LYS A 91 -20.34 -8.36 15.40
CA LYS A 91 -19.43 -8.83 16.46
C LYS A 91 -19.03 -7.73 17.45
N HIS A 92 -19.07 -6.46 17.01
CA HIS A 92 -18.64 -5.31 17.80
C HIS A 92 -19.78 -4.42 18.31
N LEU A 93 -21.03 -4.70 17.91
CA LEU A 93 -22.21 -4.21 18.62
C LEU A 93 -22.42 -5.12 19.82
N ILE A 94 -22.24 -4.58 21.03
CA ILE A 94 -22.83 -5.10 22.27
C ILE A 94 -24.35 -4.91 22.17
#